data_AF-A0A085EWJ7-F1
#
_entry.id   AF-A0A085EWJ7-F1
#
_cell.length_a   1.000
_cell.length_b   1.000
_cell.length_c   1.000
_cell.angle_alpha   90.00
_cell.angle_beta   90.00
_cell.angle_gamma   90.00
#
_symmetry.space_group_name_H-M   'P 1'
#
loop_
_entity.id
_entity.type
_entity.pdbx_description
1 polymer ?
#
loop_
_entity_poly.entity_id
_entity_poly.type
_entity_poly.pdbx_seq_one_letter_code
_entity_poly.pdbx_strand_id
1 'polypeptide(L)'
;MLENINPWLAALIVLICLLLSAFFSGSETALTAASKARIAALEKAGSRRAGIAMRLLATRERLIGAMLIGNNVVNIGASAFATSVLVTAFGDAGVIYATAVMSVLVIIFAEIMPKTAAIAKPDQAALRLARPVAWVVAVLGPLTLAIEWLVRRFLRFFGIRIDENQSILTPNEELRGQVDLMHQEGAVKKADRDMLGGLLDLKELGVEDVMIHRTKMRTINLDIGPEAIVREVLASPYTRMPLWRDKPENIVGILHAKDLLRALDAAGGDAGKLDVAQIALAPWFTPVTTSLPDQLKAFLARKTHFALVVDEYGEVMGLVTLEDILEEIVGDIRDEHDIAVPGLRQQVDGSVIVDGGVPIRDLNRAMDWDLPDEEATTIAGLVIHEARTIPEAGQAFTFHGFKFEVVRKSRNRVTSLRITPLELALAATG
;
A
#
# COMPACT_ATOMS: atom_id res chain seq x y z
N MET A 1 45.20 40.78 24.90
CA MET A 1 44.33 41.43 23.88
C MET A 1 42.83 41.40 24.26
N LEU A 2 42.43 40.85 25.42
CA LEU A 2 41.02 40.72 25.83
C LEU A 2 40.64 41.55 27.08
N GLU A 3 41.57 42.34 27.63
CA GLU A 3 41.38 43.03 28.93
C GLU A 3 40.32 44.14 28.92
N ASN A 4 39.71 44.47 27.77
CA ASN A 4 38.67 45.51 27.67
C ASN A 4 37.57 45.14 26.65
N ILE A 5 37.06 43.90 26.66
CA ILE A 5 35.82 43.63 25.90
C ILE A 5 34.65 44.29 26.64
N ASN A 6 33.99 45.23 25.98
CA ASN A 6 32.75 45.81 26.48
C ASN A 6 31.71 44.70 26.70
N PRO A 7 31.14 44.53 27.91
CA PRO A 7 30.20 43.44 28.20
C PRO A 7 28.97 43.45 27.28
N TRP A 8 28.55 44.63 26.80
CA TRP A 8 27.47 44.75 25.83
C TRP A 8 27.84 44.19 24.45
N LEU A 9 29.09 44.38 24.03
CA LEU A 9 29.59 43.79 22.79
C LEU A 9 29.70 42.27 22.92
N ALA A 10 30.16 41.76 24.07
CA ALA A 10 30.20 40.33 24.32
C ALA A 10 28.81 39.70 24.29
N ALA A 11 27.83 40.32 24.96
CA ALA A 11 26.44 39.88 24.95
C ALA A 11 25.84 39.90 23.54
N LEU A 12 26.14 40.93 22.74
CA LEU A 12 25.69 41.02 21.35
C LEU A 12 26.28 39.90 20.48
N ILE A 13 27.57 39.58 20.62
CA ILE A 13 28.21 38.49 19.89
C ILE A 13 27.56 37.16 20.27
N VAL A 14 27.36 36.89 21.57
CA VAL A 14 26.69 35.67 22.04
C VAL A 14 25.26 35.58 21.50
N LEU A 15 24.51 36.69 21.51
CA LEU A 15 23.16 36.74 20.96
C LEU A 15 23.13 36.42 19.46
N ILE A 16 24.05 36.99 18.68
CA ILE A 16 24.17 36.70 17.24
C ILE A 16 24.49 35.21 17.03
N CYS A 17 25.40 34.64 17.82
CA CYS A 17 25.70 33.22 17.75
C CYS A 17 24.48 32.35 18.09
N LEU A 18 23.72 32.68 19.14
CA LEU A 18 22.50 31.94 19.48
C LEU A 18 21.47 32.00 18.35
N LEU A 19 21.28 33.15 17.71
CA LEU A 19 20.38 33.29 16.57
C LEU A 19 20.83 32.48 15.35
N LEU A 20 22.15 32.46 15.08
CA LEU A 20 22.71 31.64 14.01
C LEU A 20 22.54 30.14 14.30
N SER A 21 22.83 29.69 15.52
CA SER A 21 22.61 28.30 15.92
C SER A 21 21.12 27.92 15.86
N ALA A 22 20.22 28.80 16.32
CA ALA A 22 18.78 28.61 16.19
C ALA A 22 18.34 28.49 14.73
N PHE A 23 18.91 29.32 13.84
CA PHE A 23 18.69 29.20 12.41
C PHE A 23 19.17 27.85 11.87
N PHE A 24 20.36 27.38 12.27
CA PHE A 24 20.88 26.11 11.78
C PHE A 24 20.01 24.92 12.23
N SER A 25 19.74 24.86 13.54
CA SER A 25 18.95 23.83 14.20
C SER A 25 17.49 23.77 13.71
N GLY A 26 16.84 24.93 13.60
CA GLY A 26 15.47 25.04 13.12
C GLY A 26 15.33 24.73 11.63
N SER A 27 16.30 25.16 10.81
CA SER A 27 16.30 24.89 9.37
C SER A 27 16.50 23.40 9.07
N GLU A 28 17.42 22.73 9.76
CA GLU A 28 17.61 21.28 9.65
C GLU A 28 16.29 20.55 9.92
N THR A 29 15.65 20.86 11.04
CA THR A 29 14.40 20.22 11.47
C THR A 29 13.23 20.53 10.53
N ALA A 30 13.13 21.77 10.04
CA ALA A 30 12.08 22.15 9.10
C ALA A 30 12.20 21.39 7.78
N LEU A 31 13.41 21.31 7.21
CA LEU A 31 13.64 20.65 5.93
C LEU A 31 13.60 19.12 6.07
N THR A 32 13.99 18.54 7.21
CA THR A 32 13.85 17.09 7.41
C THR A 32 12.40 16.67 7.63
N ALA A 33 11.60 17.46 8.34
CA ALA A 33 10.19 17.16 8.60
C ALA A 33 9.22 17.55 7.48
N ALA A 34 9.66 18.34 6.47
CA ALA A 34 8.78 18.79 5.40
C ALA A 34 8.37 17.68 4.43
N SER A 35 7.13 17.73 3.94
CA SER A 35 6.61 16.77 2.97
C SER A 35 7.18 17.01 1.58
N LYS A 36 7.97 16.06 1.07
CA LYS A 36 8.53 16.09 -0.30
C LYS A 36 7.41 16.18 -1.36
N ALA A 37 6.32 15.44 -1.17
CA ALA A 37 5.17 15.45 -2.10
C ALA A 37 4.51 16.84 -2.17
N ARG A 38 4.31 17.49 -1.02
CA ARG A 38 3.69 18.82 -0.97
C ARG A 38 4.59 19.91 -1.55
N ILE A 39 5.89 19.85 -1.27
CA ILE A 39 6.86 20.78 -1.87
C ILE A 39 6.91 20.60 -3.39
N ALA A 40 6.91 19.36 -3.89
CA ALA A 40 6.86 19.07 -5.33
C ALA A 40 5.57 19.60 -5.99
N ALA A 41 4.42 19.47 -5.32
CA ALA A 41 3.16 20.04 -5.81
C ALA A 41 3.23 21.58 -5.93
N LEU A 42 3.82 22.26 -4.94
CA LEU A 42 4.02 23.71 -4.96
C LEU A 42 5.04 24.16 -6.01
N GLU A 43 6.06 23.35 -6.30
CA GLU A 43 7.00 23.60 -7.39
C GLU A 43 6.31 23.52 -8.75
N LYS A 44 5.50 22.48 -8.97
CA LYS A 44 4.66 22.35 -10.18
C LYS A 44 3.69 23.52 -10.35
N ALA A 45 3.18 24.07 -9.25
CA ALA A 45 2.35 25.27 -9.22
C ALA A 45 3.14 26.59 -9.44
N GLY A 46 4.45 26.53 -9.72
CA GLY A 46 5.28 27.67 -10.09
C GLY A 46 6.03 28.35 -8.94
N SER A 47 6.02 27.78 -7.72
CA SER A 47 6.74 28.37 -6.58
C SER A 47 8.26 28.21 -6.71
N ARG A 48 8.97 29.33 -6.93
CA ARG A 48 10.45 29.35 -6.98
C ARG A 48 11.10 28.88 -5.66
N ARG A 49 10.46 29.14 -4.51
CA ARG A 49 10.97 28.68 -3.20
C ARG A 49 10.86 27.18 -3.06
N ALA A 50 9.77 26.60 -3.57
CA ALA A 50 9.58 25.16 -3.58
C ALA A 50 10.64 24.46 -4.45
N GLY A 51 10.98 25.01 -5.62
CA GLY A 51 12.06 24.44 -6.44
C GLY A 51 13.44 24.47 -5.77
N ILE A 52 13.76 25.51 -4.99
CA ILE A 52 15.01 25.54 -4.20
C ILE A 52 14.95 24.50 -3.07
N ALA A 53 13.84 24.43 -2.34
CA ALA A 53 13.64 23.43 -1.29
C ALA A 53 13.75 22.01 -1.86
N MET A 54 13.19 21.75 -3.04
CA MET A 54 13.27 20.45 -3.72
C MET A 54 14.71 20.07 -4.07
N ARG A 55 15.51 21.02 -4.56
CA ARG A 55 16.95 20.80 -4.80
C ARG A 55 17.73 20.49 -3.53
N LEU A 56 17.39 21.16 -2.41
CA LEU A 56 18.01 20.88 -1.11
C LEU A 56 17.61 19.51 -0.56
N LEU A 57 16.34 19.12 -0.71
CA LEU A 57 15.85 17.81 -0.33
C LEU A 57 16.46 16.68 -1.19
N ALA A 58 16.77 16.96 -2.45
CA ALA A 58 17.46 16.01 -3.33
C ALA A 58 18.92 15.76 -2.88
N THR A 59 19.55 16.71 -2.18
CA THR A 59 20.90 16.57 -1.62
C THR A 59 20.87 16.56 -0.09
N ARG A 60 19.97 15.74 0.48
CA ARG A 60 19.66 15.72 1.92
C ARG A 60 20.88 15.52 2.82
N GLU A 61 21.80 14.64 2.43
CA GLU A 61 23.03 14.40 3.22
C GLU A 61 23.91 15.65 3.32
N ARG A 62 24.12 16.34 2.20
CA ARG A 62 24.90 17.59 2.16
C ARG A 62 24.22 18.70 2.94
N LEU A 63 22.90 18.78 2.83
CA LEU A 63 22.09 19.69 3.62
C LEU A 63 22.30 19.44 5.12
N ILE A 64 21.99 18.22 5.61
CA ILE A 64 22.10 17.87 7.02
C ILE A 64 23.53 18.11 7.52
N GLY A 65 24.54 17.66 6.77
CA GLY A 65 25.94 17.89 7.11
C GLY A 65 26.29 19.38 7.26
N ALA A 66 25.86 20.23 6.32
CA ALA A 66 26.15 21.66 6.38
C ALA A 66 25.48 22.33 7.58
N MET A 67 24.24 21.94 7.89
CA MET A 67 23.50 22.46 9.04
C MET A 67 24.15 22.04 10.37
N LEU A 68 24.55 20.77 10.49
CA LEU A 68 25.22 20.24 11.68
C LEU A 68 26.58 20.91 11.89
N ILE A 69 27.38 21.09 10.84
CA ILE A 69 28.68 21.76 10.93
C ILE A 69 28.50 23.21 11.36
N GLY A 70 27.60 23.95 10.69
CA GLY A 70 27.31 25.33 11.02
C GLY A 70 26.86 25.50 12.47
N ASN A 71 25.95 24.64 12.93
CA ASN A 71 25.47 24.64 14.30
C ASN A 71 26.60 24.41 15.31
N ASN A 72 27.41 23.37 15.09
CA ASN A 72 28.50 23.01 16.00
C ASN A 72 29.58 24.09 16.07
N VAL A 73 29.99 24.65 14.93
CA VAL A 73 31.01 25.71 14.89
C VAL A 73 30.53 26.94 15.66
N VAL A 74 29.27 27.34 15.49
CA VAL A 74 28.70 28.49 16.19
C VAL A 74 28.56 28.21 17.69
N ASN A 75 28.09 27.03 18.10
CA ASN A 75 27.93 26.69 19.52
C ASN A 75 29.24 26.57 20.27
N ILE A 76 30.24 25.91 19.68
CA ILE A 76 31.58 25.81 20.25
C ILE A 76 32.23 27.19 20.30
N GLY A 77 32.12 27.98 19.22
CA GLY A 77 32.64 29.34 19.17
C GLY A 77 32.02 30.25 20.22
N ALA A 78 30.69 30.23 20.36
CA ALA A 78 29.96 31.01 21.37
C ALA A 78 30.36 30.60 22.78
N SER A 79 30.46 29.30 23.06
CA SER A 79 30.82 28.77 24.38
C SER A 79 32.27 29.10 24.74
N ALA A 80 33.20 28.97 23.79
CA ALA A 80 34.61 29.33 23.97
C ALA A 80 34.77 30.83 24.21
N PHE A 81 34.06 31.66 23.43
CA PHE A 81 34.07 33.11 23.60
C PHE A 81 33.47 33.54 24.94
N ALA A 82 32.30 33.00 25.31
CA ALA A 82 31.66 33.28 26.60
C ALA A 82 32.54 32.86 27.78
N THR A 83 33.18 31.69 27.68
CA THR A 83 34.17 31.22 28.68
C THR A 83 35.32 32.20 28.80
N SER A 84 35.90 32.63 27.68
CA SER A 84 36.99 33.60 27.69
C SER A 84 36.60 34.91 28.39
N VAL A 85 35.41 35.45 28.10
CA VAL A 85 34.93 36.70 28.69
C VAL A 85 34.67 36.53 30.19
N LEU A 86 34.02 35.44 30.60
CA LEU A 86 33.67 35.21 32.00
C LEU A 86 34.88 34.84 32.86
N VAL A 87 35.90 34.19 32.30
CA VAL A 87 37.18 33.97 32.99
C VAL A 87 37.90 35.29 33.23
N THR A 88 37.91 36.21 32.26
CA THR A 88 38.50 37.54 32.48
C THR A 88 37.73 38.35 33.54
N ALA A 89 36.41 38.17 33.64
CA ALA A 89 35.58 38.91 34.61
C ALA A 89 35.55 38.29 36.02
N PHE A 90 35.59 36.96 36.14
CA PHE A 90 35.33 36.22 37.39
C PHE A 90 36.45 35.24 37.78
N GLY A 91 37.57 35.22 37.07
CA GLY A 91 38.66 34.26 37.30
C GLY A 91 38.28 32.82 36.97
N ASP A 92 38.86 31.85 37.66
CA ASP A 92 38.65 30.42 37.39
C ASP A 92 37.19 29.98 37.53
N ALA A 93 36.41 30.64 38.41
CA ALA A 93 34.97 30.40 38.54
C ALA A 93 34.18 30.76 37.26
N GLY A 94 34.74 31.62 36.40
CA GLY A 94 34.17 32.00 35.11
C GLY A 94 33.92 30.81 34.18
N VAL A 95 34.72 29.74 34.27
CA VAL A 95 34.51 28.52 33.48
C VAL A 95 33.19 27.85 33.85
N ILE A 96 32.91 27.74 35.15
CA ILE A 96 31.68 27.11 35.66
C ILE A 96 30.46 27.94 35.27
N TYR A 97 30.54 29.27 35.43
CA TYR A 97 29.46 30.18 35.05
C TYR A 97 29.19 30.14 33.55
N ALA A 98 30.24 30.17 32.72
CA ALA A 98 30.10 30.07 31.27
C ALA A 98 29.46 28.77 30.85
N THR A 99 29.92 27.64 31.41
CA THR A 99 29.37 26.33 31.13
C THR A 99 27.88 26.28 31.48
N ALA A 100 27.50 26.65 32.71
CA ALA A 100 26.11 26.60 33.16
C ALA A 100 25.19 27.53 32.33
N VAL A 101 25.59 28.78 32.14
CA VAL A 101 24.77 29.78 31.42
C VAL A 101 24.66 29.42 29.95
N MET A 102 25.77 29.10 29.28
CA MET A 102 25.75 28.75 27.86
C MET A 102 25.00 27.45 27.61
N SER A 103 25.11 26.44 28.47
CA SER A 103 24.32 25.21 28.34
C SER A 103 22.83 25.50 28.34
N VAL A 104 22.33 26.30 29.31
CA VAL A 104 20.91 26.67 29.37
C VAL A 104 20.49 27.48 28.15
N LEU A 105 21.29 28.48 27.76
CA LEU A 105 20.96 29.35 26.63
C LEU A 105 20.93 28.60 25.29
N VAL A 106 21.95 27.77 25.02
CA VAL A 106 22.04 26.99 23.78
C VAL A 106 20.91 25.96 23.73
N ILE A 107 20.70 25.19 24.80
CA ILE A 107 19.65 24.15 24.82
C ILE A 107 18.27 24.77 24.59
N ILE A 108 17.93 25.86 25.29
CA ILE A 108 16.58 26.43 25.18
C ILE A 108 16.42 27.20 23.86
N PHE A 109 17.28 28.17 23.60
CA PHE A 109 17.06 29.15 22.54
C PHE A 109 17.64 28.73 21.19
N ALA A 110 18.67 27.89 21.19
CA ALA A 110 19.38 27.49 19.99
C ALA A 110 19.04 26.06 19.54
N GLU A 111 18.53 25.22 20.45
CA GLU A 111 18.12 23.85 20.14
C GLU A 111 16.62 23.62 20.26
N ILE A 112 16.07 23.58 21.47
CA ILE A 112 14.70 23.11 21.70
C ILE A 112 13.67 24.04 21.04
N MET A 113 13.69 25.34 21.38
CA MET A 113 12.72 26.32 20.88
C MET A 113 12.64 26.38 19.34
N PRO A 114 13.76 26.54 18.60
CA PRO A 114 13.71 26.61 17.14
C PRO A 114 13.25 25.28 16.51
N LYS A 115 13.64 24.13 17.06
CA LYS A 115 13.17 22.82 16.57
C LYS A 115 11.68 22.63 16.78
N THR A 116 11.16 22.95 17.97
CA THR A 116 9.72 22.86 18.26
C THR A 116 8.91 23.77 17.33
N ALA A 117 9.37 25.00 17.09
CA ALA A 117 8.73 25.91 16.15
C ALA A 117 8.74 25.40 14.71
N ALA A 118 9.84 24.76 14.29
CA ALA A 118 9.97 24.16 12.96
C ALA A 118 9.00 22.98 12.74
N ILE A 119 8.87 22.09 13.73
CA ILE A 119 7.99 20.90 13.66
C ILE A 119 6.51 21.30 13.59
N ALA A 120 6.11 22.42 14.19
CA ALA A 120 4.72 22.85 14.16
C ALA A 120 4.23 23.23 12.74
N LYS A 121 5.11 23.76 11.87
CA LYS A 121 4.78 24.17 10.49
C LYS A 121 5.97 23.91 9.53
N PRO A 122 6.32 22.65 9.29
CA PRO A 122 7.58 22.28 8.65
C PRO A 122 7.64 22.74 7.19
N ASP A 123 6.57 22.56 6.42
CA ASP A 123 6.53 22.96 5.00
C ASP A 123 6.72 24.48 4.84
N GLN A 124 6.05 25.29 5.68
CA GLN A 124 6.15 26.75 5.61
C GLN A 124 7.52 27.24 6.05
N ALA A 125 8.08 26.66 7.11
CA ALA A 125 9.42 26.96 7.59
C ALA A 125 10.47 26.58 6.53
N ALA A 126 10.38 25.38 5.96
CA ALA A 126 11.27 24.90 4.90
C ALA A 126 11.25 25.85 3.68
N LEU A 127 10.07 26.29 3.22
CA LEU A 127 9.97 27.22 2.10
C LEU A 127 10.56 28.60 2.40
N ARG A 128 10.42 29.11 3.63
CA ARG A 128 11.00 30.40 4.05
C ARG A 128 12.52 30.30 4.17
N LEU A 129 13.02 29.20 4.72
CA LEU A 129 14.44 28.98 5.01
C LEU A 129 15.21 28.41 3.80
N ALA A 130 14.54 27.91 2.76
CA ALA A 130 15.17 27.29 1.59
C ALA A 130 16.26 28.16 0.94
N ARG A 131 16.04 29.47 0.80
CA ARG A 131 17.03 30.37 0.20
C ARG A 131 18.29 30.57 1.05
N PRO A 132 18.20 31.02 2.32
CA PRO A 132 19.38 31.20 3.15
C PRO A 132 20.12 29.87 3.37
N VAL A 133 19.38 28.77 3.53
CA VAL A 133 19.98 27.44 3.66
C VAL A 133 20.73 27.03 2.39
N ALA A 134 20.19 27.30 1.20
CA ALA A 134 20.90 26.97 -0.05
C ALA A 134 22.24 27.70 -0.18
N TRP A 135 22.32 28.94 0.32
CA TRP A 135 23.58 29.67 0.35
C TRP A 135 24.57 29.04 1.34
N VAL A 136 24.12 28.69 2.55
CA VAL A 136 24.95 27.98 3.54
C VAL A 136 25.48 26.66 2.98
N VAL A 137 24.62 25.86 2.37
CA VAL A 137 25.00 24.57 1.76
C VAL A 137 25.98 24.78 0.61
N ALA A 138 25.85 25.85 -0.17
CA ALA A 138 26.82 26.15 -1.22
C ALA A 138 28.21 26.51 -0.66
N VAL A 139 28.27 27.25 0.44
CA VAL A 139 29.52 27.67 1.09
C VAL A 139 30.18 26.52 1.86
N LEU A 140 29.40 25.78 2.65
CA LEU A 140 29.90 24.67 3.47
C LEU A 140 29.96 23.32 2.72
N GLY A 141 29.37 23.24 1.53
CA GLY A 141 29.28 22.03 0.72
C GLY A 141 30.62 21.34 0.41
N PRO A 142 31.69 22.06 0.05
CA PRO A 142 33.01 21.44 -0.14
C PRO A 142 33.53 20.76 1.14
N LEU A 143 33.28 21.38 2.30
CA LEU A 143 33.69 20.83 3.59
C LEU A 143 32.87 19.59 3.97
N THR A 144 31.56 19.61 3.72
CA THR A 144 30.71 18.44 3.97
C THR A 144 31.15 17.25 3.14
N LEU A 145 31.51 17.47 1.86
CA LEU A 145 32.00 16.40 0.97
C LEU A 145 33.33 15.80 1.45
N ALA A 146 34.23 16.63 1.97
CA ALA A 146 35.50 16.16 2.52
C ALA A 146 35.29 15.29 3.77
N ILE A 147 34.39 15.71 4.66
CA ILE A 147 34.03 14.95 5.87
C ILE A 147 33.33 13.65 5.48
N GLU A 148 32.41 13.69 4.53
CA GLU A 148 31.69 12.52 4.04
C GLU A 148 32.65 11.49 3.43
N TRP A 149 33.61 11.94 2.62
CA TRP A 149 34.67 11.08 2.09
C TRP A 149 35.49 10.42 3.20
N LEU A 150 35.80 11.17 4.26
CA LEU A 150 36.52 10.65 5.43
C LEU A 150 35.69 9.62 6.19
N VAL A 151 34.40 9.90 6.44
CA VAL A 151 33.47 8.98 7.10
C VAL A 151 33.31 7.70 6.28
N ARG A 152 33.04 7.80 4.97
CA ARG A 152 32.94 6.63 4.07
C ARG A 152 34.25 5.83 4.06
N ARG A 153 35.41 6.49 4.11
CA ARG A 153 36.71 5.80 4.20
C ARG A 153 36.86 5.04 5.52
N PHE A 154 36.45 5.65 6.63
CA PHE A 154 36.51 5.04 7.95
C PHE A 154 35.54 3.87 8.07
N LEU A 155 34.29 4.01 7.61
CA LEU A 155 33.29 2.94 7.63
C LEU A 155 33.67 1.74 6.75
N ARG A 156 34.37 1.97 5.63
CA ARG A 156 34.95 0.88 4.82
C ARG A 156 35.97 0.05 5.61
N PHE A 157 36.69 0.66 6.56
CA PHE A 157 37.61 -0.08 7.42
C PHE A 157 36.87 -1.07 8.34
N PHE A 158 35.61 -0.79 8.68
CA PHE A 158 34.73 -1.66 9.46
C PHE A 158 33.86 -2.59 8.59
N GLY A 159 34.08 -2.63 7.27
CA GLY A 159 33.34 -3.50 6.35
C GLY A 159 31.92 -3.03 6.00
N ILE A 160 31.49 -1.84 6.47
CA ILE A 160 30.15 -1.31 6.20
C ILE A 160 30.16 -0.57 4.85
N ARG A 161 29.37 -1.06 3.90
CA ARG A 161 29.12 -0.41 2.61
C ARG A 161 27.77 0.32 2.67
N ILE A 162 27.81 1.64 2.60
CA ILE A 162 26.60 2.46 2.46
C ILE A 162 26.33 2.62 0.96
N ASP A 163 25.31 1.93 0.45
CA ASP A 163 24.72 2.21 -0.86
C ASP A 163 23.48 3.10 -0.67
N GLU A 164 23.43 4.22 -1.37
CA GLU A 164 22.44 5.30 -1.18
C GLU A 164 21.05 5.01 -1.76
N ASN A 165 20.81 3.85 -2.36
CA ASN A 165 19.71 3.71 -3.32
C ASN A 165 18.74 2.54 -3.10
N GLN A 166 18.62 2.03 -1.88
CA GLN A 166 17.63 1.00 -1.58
C GLN A 166 16.52 1.58 -0.70
N SER A 167 15.45 2.08 -1.34
CA SER A 167 14.13 1.83 -0.76
C SER A 167 13.97 0.32 -0.79
N ILE A 168 13.99 -0.31 0.38
CA ILE A 168 13.79 -1.76 0.53
C ILE A 168 12.37 -2.14 0.03
N LEU A 169 11.46 -1.17 0.08
CA LEU A 169 10.08 -1.30 -0.37
C LEU A 169 9.93 -0.84 -1.83
N THR A 170 9.13 -1.59 -2.59
CA THR A 170 8.64 -1.18 -3.90
C THR A 170 7.74 0.06 -3.79
N PRO A 171 7.59 0.86 -4.86
CA PRO A 171 6.70 2.02 -4.84
C PRO A 171 5.23 1.69 -4.49
N ASN A 172 4.77 0.48 -4.82
CA ASN A 172 3.42 0.03 -4.49
C ASN A 172 3.29 -0.25 -2.99
N GLU A 173 4.28 -0.90 -2.38
CA GLU A 173 4.31 -1.14 -0.93
C GLU A 173 4.42 0.16 -0.13
N GLU A 174 5.18 1.15 -0.61
CA GLU A 174 5.24 2.48 0.02
C GLU A 174 3.87 3.19 -0.04
N LEU A 175 3.16 3.10 -1.18
CA LEU A 175 1.81 3.64 -1.31
C LEU A 175 0.80 2.91 -0.41
N ARG A 176 0.86 1.57 -0.35
CA ARG A 176 0.01 0.75 0.51
C ARG A 176 0.20 1.12 1.98
N GLY A 177 1.46 1.14 2.44
CA GLY A 177 1.77 1.51 3.82
C GLY A 177 1.34 2.95 4.20
N GLN A 178 1.37 3.89 3.25
CA GLN A 178 0.81 5.23 3.47
C GLN A 178 -0.71 5.22 3.62
N VAL A 179 -1.42 4.48 2.78
CA VAL A 179 -2.88 4.36 2.87
C VAL A 179 -3.29 3.69 4.19
N ASP A 180 -2.56 2.66 4.62
CA ASP A 180 -2.80 1.98 5.89
C ASP A 180 -2.57 2.90 7.09
N LEU A 181 -1.51 3.70 7.07
CA LEU A 181 -1.25 4.71 8.10
C LEU A 181 -2.39 5.74 8.17
N MET A 182 -2.86 6.23 7.02
CA MET A 182 -3.98 7.18 6.97
C MET A 182 -5.29 6.56 7.48
N HIS A 183 -5.49 5.26 7.30
CA HIS A 183 -6.63 4.55 7.88
C HIS A 183 -6.52 4.47 9.40
N GLN A 184 -5.35 4.12 9.94
CA GLN A 184 -5.10 4.09 11.39
C GLN A 184 -5.27 5.46 12.06
N GLU A 185 -4.92 6.54 11.36
CA GLU A 185 -5.14 7.92 11.79
C GLU A 185 -6.60 8.39 11.65
N GLY A 186 -7.49 7.54 11.10
CA GLY A 186 -8.91 7.83 10.90
C GLY A 186 -9.21 8.77 9.73
N ALA A 187 -8.21 9.09 8.90
CA ALA A 187 -8.38 9.96 7.74
C ALA A 187 -9.00 9.26 6.53
N VAL A 188 -8.88 7.93 6.46
CA VAL A 188 -9.40 7.07 5.37
C VAL A 188 -10.29 5.98 5.95
N LYS A 189 -11.45 5.73 5.33
CA LYS A 189 -12.35 4.64 5.74
C LYS A 189 -11.82 3.28 5.28
N LYS A 190 -12.23 2.20 5.95
CA LYS A 190 -11.81 0.83 5.60
C LYS A 190 -12.15 0.49 4.13
N ALA A 191 -13.37 0.78 3.69
CA ALA A 191 -13.78 0.53 2.30
C ALA A 191 -12.90 1.25 1.27
N ASP A 192 -12.51 2.51 1.54
CA ASP A 192 -11.63 3.27 0.65
C ASP A 192 -10.20 2.72 0.65
N ARG A 193 -9.68 2.29 1.82
CA ARG A 193 -8.39 1.59 1.96
C ARG A 193 -8.39 0.31 1.12
N ASP A 194 -9.41 -0.53 1.27
CA ASP A 194 -9.53 -1.82 0.60
C ASP A 194 -9.64 -1.67 -0.92
N MET A 195 -10.35 -0.63 -1.37
CA MET A 195 -10.46 -0.30 -2.79
C MET A 195 -9.13 0.16 -3.38
N LEU A 196 -8.39 1.01 -2.66
CA LEU A 196 -7.05 1.43 -3.08
C LEU A 196 -6.08 0.25 -3.11
N GLY A 197 -6.15 -0.66 -2.14
CA GLY A 197 -5.40 -1.92 -2.13
C GLY A 197 -5.71 -2.77 -3.37
N GLY A 198 -7.00 -3.01 -3.64
CA GLY A 198 -7.44 -3.77 -4.81
C GLY A 198 -7.00 -3.16 -6.14
N LEU A 199 -6.97 -1.82 -6.26
CA LEU A 199 -6.43 -1.14 -7.44
C LEU A 199 -4.92 -1.36 -7.63
N LEU A 200 -4.15 -1.47 -6.54
CA LEU A 200 -2.73 -1.78 -6.60
C LEU A 200 -2.52 -3.24 -7.03
N ASP A 201 -3.29 -4.16 -6.46
CA ASP A 201 -3.24 -5.60 -6.75
C ASP A 201 -3.66 -5.93 -8.18
N LEU A 202 -4.61 -5.19 -8.75
CA LEU A 202 -5.09 -5.41 -10.12
C LEU A 202 -3.96 -5.44 -11.16
N LYS A 203 -2.85 -4.72 -10.91
CA LYS A 203 -1.70 -4.69 -11.82
C LYS A 203 -0.90 -5.99 -11.85
N GLU A 204 -1.01 -6.79 -10.80
CA GLU A 204 -0.25 -8.01 -10.60
C GLU A 204 -1.07 -9.25 -10.99
N LEU A 205 -2.40 -9.10 -11.14
CA LEU A 205 -3.32 -10.16 -11.50
C LEU A 205 -3.51 -10.33 -13.01
N GLY A 206 -3.66 -11.59 -13.42
CA GLY A 206 -4.04 -12.03 -14.75
C GLY A 206 -5.52 -12.45 -14.83
N VAL A 207 -5.99 -12.66 -16.05
CA VAL A 207 -7.32 -13.24 -16.31
C VAL A 207 -7.46 -14.63 -15.68
N GLU A 208 -6.37 -15.39 -15.56
CA GLU A 208 -6.35 -16.71 -14.93
C GLU A 208 -6.75 -16.71 -13.45
N ASP A 209 -6.50 -15.61 -12.74
CA ASP A 209 -6.76 -15.51 -11.30
C ASP A 209 -8.26 -15.33 -10.99
N VAL A 210 -8.99 -14.67 -11.89
CA VAL A 210 -10.42 -14.32 -11.69
C VAL A 210 -11.38 -15.10 -12.59
N MET A 211 -10.88 -15.86 -13.56
CA MET A 211 -11.75 -16.54 -14.52
C MET A 211 -12.65 -17.60 -13.85
N ILE A 212 -13.89 -17.68 -14.31
CA ILE A 212 -14.77 -18.80 -14.01
C ILE A 212 -14.32 -19.99 -14.85
N HIS A 213 -13.64 -20.94 -14.20
CA HIS A 213 -13.12 -22.14 -14.83
C HIS A 213 -14.20 -22.95 -15.57
N ARG A 214 -13.84 -23.58 -16.69
CA ARG A 214 -14.76 -24.30 -17.60
C ARG A 214 -15.68 -25.32 -16.94
N THR A 215 -15.20 -25.97 -15.88
CA THR A 215 -15.98 -26.96 -15.12
C THR A 215 -17.12 -26.35 -14.29
N LYS A 216 -17.08 -25.04 -14.04
CA LYS A 216 -18.11 -24.28 -13.33
C LYS A 216 -18.99 -23.45 -14.29
N MET A 217 -18.65 -23.39 -15.58
CA MET A 217 -19.44 -22.66 -16.57
C MET A 217 -20.80 -23.32 -16.76
N ARG A 218 -21.86 -22.50 -16.77
CA ARG A 218 -23.17 -22.95 -17.25
C ARG A 218 -23.25 -22.69 -18.75
N THR A 219 -23.29 -23.77 -19.53
CA THR A 219 -23.37 -23.72 -20.99
C THR A 219 -24.60 -24.48 -21.49
N ILE A 220 -25.07 -24.15 -22.70
CA ILE A 220 -26.26 -24.75 -23.31
C ILE A 220 -25.87 -25.44 -24.61
N ASN A 221 -26.33 -26.68 -24.78
CA ASN A 221 -26.21 -27.39 -26.05
C ASN A 221 -27.18 -26.79 -27.07
N LEU A 222 -26.70 -26.39 -28.24
CA LEU A 222 -27.53 -25.83 -29.30
C LEU A 222 -28.44 -26.88 -29.99
N ASP A 223 -28.14 -28.17 -29.82
CA ASP A 223 -28.81 -29.26 -30.54
C ASP A 223 -30.07 -29.81 -29.83
N ILE A 224 -30.39 -29.35 -28.61
CA ILE A 224 -31.53 -29.85 -27.80
C ILE A 224 -32.91 -29.27 -28.21
N GLY A 225 -32.94 -28.41 -29.23
CA GLY A 225 -34.14 -27.78 -29.76
C GLY A 225 -34.52 -26.46 -29.05
N PRO A 226 -35.16 -25.52 -29.76
CA PRO A 226 -35.40 -24.15 -29.26
C PRO A 226 -36.21 -24.07 -27.97
N GLU A 227 -37.24 -24.90 -27.81
CA GLU A 227 -38.09 -24.91 -26.61
C GLU A 227 -37.33 -25.35 -25.36
N ALA A 228 -36.44 -26.33 -25.48
CA ALA A 228 -35.61 -26.79 -24.39
C ALA A 228 -34.56 -25.73 -24.00
N ILE A 229 -33.96 -25.06 -25.00
CA ILE A 229 -33.04 -23.94 -24.78
C ILE A 229 -33.74 -22.82 -24.00
N VAL A 230 -34.96 -22.42 -24.40
CA VAL A 230 -35.74 -21.39 -23.68
C VAL A 230 -35.98 -21.80 -22.23
N ARG A 231 -36.33 -23.07 -21.97
CA ARG A 231 -36.51 -23.57 -20.60
C ARG A 231 -35.21 -23.52 -19.79
N GLU A 232 -34.08 -23.92 -20.36
CA GLU A 232 -32.78 -23.84 -19.69
C GLU A 232 -32.37 -22.40 -19.39
N VAL A 233 -32.64 -21.48 -20.32
CA VAL A 233 -32.35 -20.05 -20.14
C VAL A 233 -33.16 -19.47 -18.99
N LEU A 234 -34.47 -19.74 -18.96
CA LEU A 234 -35.38 -19.22 -17.94
C LEU A 234 -35.11 -19.82 -16.55
N ALA A 235 -34.57 -21.04 -16.48
CA ALA A 235 -34.17 -21.67 -15.22
C ALA A 235 -32.81 -21.21 -14.70
N SER A 236 -32.01 -20.52 -15.53
CA SER A 236 -30.67 -20.07 -15.20
C SER A 236 -30.70 -18.73 -14.46
N PRO A 237 -29.84 -18.52 -13.43
CA PRO A 237 -29.69 -17.21 -12.80
C PRO A 237 -28.86 -16.23 -13.65
N TYR A 238 -28.26 -16.70 -14.75
CA TYR A 238 -27.30 -15.92 -15.55
C TYR A 238 -27.95 -15.23 -16.74
N THR A 239 -27.47 -14.02 -17.04
CA THR A 239 -27.99 -13.22 -18.16
C THR A 239 -27.35 -13.59 -19.50
N ARG A 240 -26.13 -14.13 -19.50
CA ARG A 240 -25.36 -14.51 -20.69
C ARG A 240 -24.94 -15.97 -20.57
N MET A 241 -25.21 -16.77 -21.60
CA MET A 241 -24.88 -18.18 -21.60
C MET A 241 -24.15 -18.57 -22.88
N PRO A 242 -22.97 -19.21 -22.76
CA PRO A 242 -22.29 -19.82 -23.89
C PRO A 242 -23.11 -20.97 -24.49
N LEU A 243 -23.25 -20.94 -25.81
CA LEU A 243 -23.86 -21.99 -26.62
C LEU A 243 -22.76 -22.83 -27.27
N TRP A 244 -22.85 -24.14 -27.15
CA TRP A 244 -21.93 -25.07 -27.80
C TRP A 244 -22.65 -26.00 -28.77
N ARG A 245 -21.90 -26.57 -29.70
CA ARG A 245 -22.37 -27.58 -30.65
C ARG A 245 -21.37 -28.73 -30.72
N ASP A 246 -21.86 -29.95 -30.88
CA ASP A 246 -21.09 -31.21 -30.93
C ASP A 246 -20.38 -31.57 -29.61
N LYS A 247 -19.53 -30.69 -29.09
CA LYS A 247 -18.77 -30.87 -27.84
C LYS A 247 -18.84 -29.62 -26.95
N PRO A 248 -18.85 -29.75 -25.61
CA PRO A 248 -18.94 -28.63 -24.68
C PRO A 248 -17.87 -27.55 -24.85
N GLU A 249 -16.69 -27.92 -25.34
CA GLU A 249 -15.56 -27.01 -25.56
C GLU A 249 -15.74 -26.15 -26.83
N ASN A 250 -16.59 -26.59 -27.76
CA ASN A 250 -16.84 -25.91 -29.03
C ASN A 250 -17.93 -24.86 -28.89
N ILE A 251 -17.57 -23.71 -28.30
CA ILE A 251 -18.49 -22.59 -28.09
C ILE A 251 -18.69 -21.82 -29.41
N VAL A 252 -19.93 -21.84 -29.92
CA VAL A 252 -20.30 -21.26 -31.22
C VAL A 252 -21.01 -19.91 -31.10
N GLY A 253 -21.49 -19.55 -29.91
CA GLY A 253 -22.24 -18.32 -29.69
C GLY A 253 -22.45 -17.99 -28.23
N ILE A 254 -22.82 -16.74 -27.94
CA ILE A 254 -23.24 -16.29 -26.62
C ILE A 254 -24.70 -15.82 -26.70
N LEU A 255 -25.57 -16.42 -25.91
CA LEU A 255 -26.99 -16.06 -25.85
C LEU A 255 -27.24 -15.11 -24.67
N HIS A 256 -27.80 -13.94 -24.96
CA HIS A 256 -28.28 -13.02 -23.95
C HIS A 256 -29.76 -13.29 -23.66
N ALA A 257 -30.12 -13.49 -22.39
CA ALA A 257 -31.49 -13.82 -21.99
C ALA A 257 -32.52 -12.79 -22.49
N LYS A 258 -32.18 -11.50 -22.42
CA LYS A 258 -33.03 -10.41 -22.94
C LYS A 258 -33.28 -10.49 -24.45
N ASP A 259 -32.30 -10.91 -25.25
CA ASP A 259 -32.45 -10.99 -26.70
C ASP A 259 -33.26 -12.22 -27.09
N LEU A 260 -33.12 -13.33 -26.34
CA LEU A 260 -34.02 -14.47 -26.44
C LEU A 260 -35.47 -14.10 -26.13
N LEU A 261 -35.71 -13.34 -25.05
CA LEU A 261 -37.05 -12.89 -24.67
C LEU A 261 -37.68 -11.99 -25.74
N ARG A 262 -36.90 -11.07 -26.33
CA ARG A 262 -37.37 -10.23 -27.46
C ARG A 262 -37.73 -11.07 -28.68
N ALA A 263 -36.94 -12.08 -29.00
CA ALA A 263 -37.23 -12.97 -30.12
C ALA A 263 -38.47 -13.84 -29.86
N LEU A 264 -38.65 -14.31 -28.62
CA LEU A 264 -39.83 -15.06 -28.21
C LEU A 264 -41.11 -14.22 -28.30
N ASP A 265 -41.05 -12.95 -27.89
CA ASP A 265 -42.17 -12.01 -28.03
C ASP A 265 -42.50 -11.75 -29.52
N ALA A 266 -41.49 -11.54 -30.36
CA ALA A 266 -41.66 -11.37 -31.81
C ALA A 266 -42.25 -12.64 -32.49
N ALA A 267 -42.01 -13.82 -31.93
CA ALA A 267 -42.59 -15.09 -32.38
C ALA A 267 -44.01 -15.36 -31.83
N GLY A 268 -44.60 -14.42 -31.07
CA GLY A 268 -45.91 -14.58 -30.46
C GLY A 268 -45.94 -15.59 -29.32
N GLY A 269 -44.81 -15.79 -28.62
CA GLY A 269 -44.67 -16.75 -27.54
C GLY A 269 -44.42 -18.20 -27.99
N ASP A 270 -44.33 -18.44 -29.30
CA ASP A 270 -44.04 -19.76 -29.85
C ASP A 270 -42.54 -20.01 -29.93
N ALA A 271 -42.00 -20.68 -28.91
CA ALA A 271 -40.58 -21.00 -28.83
C ALA A 271 -40.09 -21.91 -29.96
N GLY A 272 -40.98 -22.73 -30.56
CA GLY A 272 -40.61 -23.65 -31.65
C GLY A 272 -40.23 -22.94 -32.96
N LYS A 273 -40.58 -21.66 -33.11
CA LYS A 273 -40.23 -20.83 -34.28
C LYS A 273 -38.90 -20.10 -34.15
N LEU A 274 -38.22 -20.22 -33.01
CA LEU A 274 -36.98 -19.49 -32.75
C LEU A 274 -35.79 -20.15 -33.45
N ASP A 275 -35.02 -19.34 -34.18
CA ASP A 275 -33.67 -19.70 -34.59
C ASP A 275 -32.67 -19.10 -33.58
N VAL A 276 -32.33 -19.89 -32.56
CA VAL A 276 -31.42 -19.48 -31.48
C VAL A 276 -30.03 -19.12 -32.03
N ALA A 277 -29.58 -19.77 -33.11
CA ALA A 277 -28.27 -19.53 -33.69
C ALA A 277 -28.18 -18.12 -34.31
N GLN A 278 -29.28 -17.57 -34.83
CA GLN A 278 -29.33 -16.20 -35.36
C GLN A 278 -29.45 -15.13 -34.27
N ILE A 279 -29.98 -15.48 -33.10
CA ILE A 279 -30.11 -14.57 -31.96
C ILE A 279 -28.78 -14.48 -31.19
N ALA A 280 -27.98 -15.53 -31.22
CA ALA A 280 -26.70 -15.61 -30.53
C ALA A 280 -25.68 -14.61 -31.09
N LEU A 281 -24.94 -13.98 -30.18
CA LEU A 281 -23.81 -13.12 -30.52
C LEU A 281 -22.56 -13.95 -30.77
N ALA A 282 -21.68 -13.47 -31.65
CA ALA A 282 -20.39 -14.12 -31.86
C ALA A 282 -19.56 -14.14 -30.56
N PRO A 283 -18.93 -15.27 -30.21
CA PRO A 283 -18.10 -15.35 -29.02
C PRO A 283 -16.84 -14.49 -29.17
N TRP A 284 -16.45 -13.83 -28.10
CA TRP A 284 -15.17 -13.13 -28.01
C TRP A 284 -14.23 -13.91 -27.09
N PHE A 285 -13.05 -14.23 -27.61
CA PHE A 285 -12.00 -14.95 -26.89
C PHE A 285 -10.88 -14.02 -26.44
N THR A 286 -10.34 -14.28 -25.25
CA THR A 286 -9.16 -13.62 -24.68
C THR A 286 -8.15 -14.67 -24.19
N PRO A 287 -6.83 -14.46 -24.37
CA PRO A 287 -5.82 -15.37 -23.82
C PRO A 287 -5.84 -15.40 -22.29
N VAL A 288 -5.58 -16.57 -21.70
CA VAL A 288 -5.46 -16.77 -20.25
C VAL A 288 -4.38 -15.91 -19.59
N THR A 289 -3.30 -15.61 -20.33
CA THR A 289 -2.17 -14.78 -19.89
C THR A 289 -2.41 -13.27 -19.94
N THR A 290 -3.60 -12.82 -20.34
CA THR A 290 -3.93 -11.39 -20.43
C THR A 290 -3.98 -10.78 -19.03
N SER A 291 -3.39 -9.60 -18.84
CA SER A 291 -3.47 -8.88 -17.56
C SER A 291 -4.89 -8.34 -17.31
N LEU A 292 -5.31 -8.25 -16.05
CA LEU A 292 -6.61 -7.65 -15.72
C LEU A 292 -6.75 -6.19 -16.18
N PRO A 293 -5.74 -5.31 -16.10
CA PRO A 293 -5.84 -3.94 -16.60
C PRO A 293 -6.07 -3.89 -18.12
N ASP A 294 -5.41 -4.78 -18.88
CA ASP A 294 -5.60 -4.86 -20.33
C ASP A 294 -6.98 -5.42 -20.67
N GLN A 295 -7.44 -6.44 -19.95
CA GLN A 295 -8.76 -7.03 -20.13
C GLN A 295 -9.88 -6.02 -19.79
N LEU A 296 -9.74 -5.25 -18.69
CA LEU A 296 -10.65 -4.17 -18.33
C LEU A 296 -10.73 -3.12 -19.44
N LYS A 297 -9.57 -2.70 -19.96
CA LYS A 297 -9.50 -1.75 -21.08
C LYS A 297 -10.15 -2.32 -22.34
N ALA A 298 -9.99 -3.62 -22.62
CA ALA A 298 -10.62 -4.30 -23.74
C ALA A 298 -12.16 -4.34 -23.60
N PHE A 299 -12.68 -4.63 -22.39
CA PHE A 299 -14.11 -4.57 -22.10
C PHE A 299 -14.69 -3.17 -22.37
N LEU A 300 -14.04 -2.12 -21.85
CA LEU A 300 -14.44 -0.73 -22.04
C LEU A 300 -14.42 -0.31 -23.53
N ALA A 301 -13.37 -0.70 -24.26
CA ALA A 301 -13.23 -0.36 -25.68
C ALA A 301 -14.27 -1.06 -26.56
N ARG A 302 -14.54 -2.35 -26.29
CA ARG A 302 -15.49 -3.17 -27.06
C ARG A 302 -16.95 -2.98 -26.62
N LYS A 303 -17.20 -2.33 -25.48
CA LYS A 303 -18.54 -2.19 -24.87
C LYS A 303 -19.25 -3.54 -24.68
N THR A 304 -18.48 -4.55 -24.28
CA THR A 304 -18.96 -5.87 -23.90
C THR A 304 -18.45 -6.19 -22.51
N HIS A 305 -19.14 -7.05 -21.78
CA HIS A 305 -18.84 -7.38 -20.37
C HIS A 305 -18.55 -8.88 -20.19
N PHE A 306 -18.30 -9.60 -21.29
CA PHE A 306 -18.17 -11.05 -21.28
C PHE A 306 -17.15 -11.50 -22.31
N ALA A 307 -16.21 -12.35 -21.92
CA ALA A 307 -15.23 -12.98 -22.79
C ALA A 307 -15.02 -14.44 -22.38
N LEU A 308 -14.74 -15.29 -23.36
CA LEU A 308 -14.29 -16.65 -23.14
C LEU A 308 -12.76 -16.64 -23.04
N VAL A 309 -12.23 -17.41 -22.10
CA VAL A 309 -10.80 -17.52 -21.86
C VAL A 309 -10.28 -18.75 -22.56
N VAL A 310 -9.20 -18.60 -23.33
CA VAL A 310 -8.56 -19.70 -24.08
C VAL A 310 -7.08 -19.81 -23.78
N ASP A 311 -6.56 -21.03 -23.93
CA ASP A 311 -5.13 -21.31 -23.90
C ASP A 311 -4.45 -21.04 -25.26
N GLU A 312 -3.16 -21.37 -25.36
CA GLU A 312 -2.34 -21.20 -26.56
C GLU A 312 -2.75 -22.12 -27.72
N TYR A 313 -3.50 -23.18 -27.43
CA TYR A 313 -3.99 -24.15 -28.41
C TYR A 313 -5.42 -23.83 -28.87
N GLY A 314 -6.06 -22.82 -28.26
CA GLY A 314 -7.42 -22.39 -28.56
C GLY A 314 -8.50 -23.19 -27.81
N GLU A 315 -8.13 -23.97 -26.79
CA GLU A 315 -9.09 -24.64 -25.93
C GLU A 315 -9.70 -23.67 -24.93
N VAL A 316 -11.02 -23.79 -24.70
CA VAL A 316 -11.72 -22.97 -23.71
C VAL A 316 -11.33 -23.43 -22.29
N MET A 317 -10.74 -22.51 -21.54
CA MET A 317 -10.33 -22.68 -20.15
C MET A 317 -11.38 -22.16 -19.17
N GLY A 318 -12.18 -21.17 -19.60
CA GLY A 318 -13.19 -20.54 -18.75
C GLY A 318 -13.89 -19.37 -19.43
N LEU A 319 -14.48 -18.51 -18.61
CA LEU A 319 -15.00 -17.20 -19.00
C LEU A 319 -14.58 -16.15 -17.97
N VAL A 320 -14.55 -14.90 -18.38
CA VAL A 320 -14.33 -13.75 -17.50
C VAL A 320 -15.35 -12.66 -17.83
N THR A 321 -15.87 -12.02 -16.79
CA THR A 321 -16.82 -10.90 -16.93
C THR A 321 -16.20 -9.58 -16.46
N LEU A 322 -16.83 -8.47 -16.82
CA LEU A 322 -16.41 -7.15 -16.33
C LEU A 322 -16.62 -7.06 -14.81
N GLU A 323 -17.70 -7.66 -14.35
CA GLU A 323 -18.11 -7.72 -12.96
C GLU A 323 -17.04 -8.41 -12.10
N ASP A 324 -16.51 -9.56 -12.53
CA ASP A 324 -15.44 -10.28 -11.82
C ASP A 324 -14.15 -9.43 -11.65
N ILE A 325 -13.81 -8.62 -12.67
CA ILE A 325 -12.64 -7.72 -12.58
C ILE A 325 -12.90 -6.54 -11.63
N LEU A 326 -14.12 -6.00 -11.62
CA LEU A 326 -14.48 -4.92 -10.72
C LEU A 326 -14.57 -5.39 -9.26
N GLU A 327 -14.93 -6.65 -9.03
CA GLU A 327 -14.98 -7.28 -7.71
C GLU A 327 -13.60 -7.32 -7.04
N GLU A 328 -12.51 -7.56 -7.78
CA GLU A 328 -11.15 -7.48 -7.21
C GLU A 328 -10.83 -6.09 -6.63
N ILE A 329 -11.32 -5.04 -7.31
CA ILE A 329 -11.10 -3.65 -6.92
C ILE A 329 -12.00 -3.28 -5.75
N VAL A 330 -13.31 -3.47 -5.90
CA VAL A 330 -14.33 -2.92 -5.00
C VAL A 330 -14.58 -3.85 -3.81
N GLY A 331 -14.23 -5.13 -3.94
CA GLY A 331 -14.75 -6.20 -3.09
C GLY A 331 -16.23 -6.50 -3.39
N ASP A 332 -16.77 -7.51 -2.71
CA ASP A 332 -18.20 -7.79 -2.72
C ASP A 332 -18.97 -6.53 -2.31
N ILE A 333 -19.76 -5.95 -3.22
CA ILE A 333 -20.61 -4.79 -2.93
C ILE A 333 -21.77 -5.27 -2.05
N ARG A 334 -21.51 -5.42 -0.75
CA ARG A 334 -22.51 -5.65 0.29
C ARG A 334 -22.17 -4.77 1.50
N ASP A 335 -23.23 -4.27 2.12
CA ASP A 335 -23.20 -3.29 3.20
C ASP A 335 -22.21 -3.70 4.31
N GLU A 336 -21.59 -2.73 4.99
CA GLU A 336 -20.62 -2.92 6.10
C GLU A 336 -21.20 -3.74 7.27
N HIS A 337 -22.50 -4.03 7.23
CA HIS A 337 -23.26 -4.77 8.22
C HIS A 337 -23.63 -6.21 7.80
N ASP A 338 -23.38 -6.63 6.55
CA ASP A 338 -23.69 -7.97 6.05
C ASP A 338 -22.40 -8.77 5.77
N ILE A 339 -21.85 -9.39 6.81
CA ILE A 339 -20.74 -10.34 6.64
C ILE A 339 -21.31 -11.63 6.04
N ALA A 340 -21.14 -11.80 4.72
CA ALA A 340 -21.55 -13.03 4.06
C ALA A 340 -20.59 -13.39 2.92
N VAL A 341 -19.28 -13.51 3.20
CA VAL A 341 -18.40 -14.31 2.34
C VAL A 341 -19.05 -15.69 2.20
N PRO A 342 -19.45 -16.13 1.00
CA PRO A 342 -20.14 -17.41 0.83
C PRO A 342 -19.27 -18.55 1.35
N GLY A 343 -19.80 -19.30 2.33
CA GLY A 343 -19.04 -20.35 3.01
C GLY A 343 -18.37 -19.92 4.32
N LEU A 344 -18.48 -18.65 4.72
CA LEU A 344 -18.02 -18.13 6.02
C LEU A 344 -19.18 -17.97 7.01
N ARG A 345 -18.98 -18.43 8.24
CA ARG A 345 -19.94 -18.31 9.35
C ARG A 345 -19.21 -17.99 10.64
N GLN A 346 -19.39 -16.77 11.15
CA GLN A 346 -18.91 -16.40 12.48
C GLN A 346 -19.71 -17.14 13.57
N GLN A 347 -19.02 -17.53 14.63
CA GLN A 347 -19.58 -18.17 15.82
C GLN A 347 -19.63 -17.16 16.97
N VAL A 348 -20.50 -17.44 17.95
CA VAL A 348 -20.68 -16.59 19.14
C VAL A 348 -19.42 -16.54 20.02
N ASP A 349 -18.57 -17.56 19.93
CA ASP A 349 -17.30 -17.67 20.66
C ASP A 349 -16.13 -16.91 19.98
N GLY A 350 -16.40 -16.16 18.91
CA GLY A 350 -15.38 -15.44 18.14
C GLY A 350 -14.59 -16.32 17.17
N SER A 351 -14.88 -17.62 17.08
CA SER A 351 -14.34 -18.48 16.03
C SER A 351 -15.10 -18.31 14.71
N VAL A 352 -14.46 -18.68 13.60
CA VAL A 352 -15.05 -18.60 12.26
C VAL A 352 -15.03 -19.97 11.62
N ILE A 353 -16.19 -20.44 11.16
CA ILE A 353 -16.27 -21.63 10.31
C ILE A 353 -16.24 -21.18 8.86
N VAL A 354 -15.27 -21.67 8.10
CA VAL A 354 -15.06 -21.28 6.71
C VAL A 354 -14.98 -22.51 5.80
N ASP A 355 -15.54 -22.41 4.60
CA ASP A 355 -15.36 -23.42 3.56
C ASP A 355 -13.90 -23.42 3.08
N GLY A 356 -13.33 -24.60 2.88
CA GLY A 356 -11.91 -24.74 2.57
C GLY A 356 -11.50 -24.09 1.24
N GLY A 357 -12.45 -23.87 0.33
CA GLY A 357 -12.22 -23.21 -0.95
C GLY A 357 -12.28 -21.69 -0.93
N VAL A 358 -12.57 -21.07 0.23
CA VAL A 358 -12.57 -19.61 0.37
C VAL A 358 -11.15 -19.08 0.18
N PRO A 359 -10.95 -18.06 -0.68
CA PRO A 359 -9.66 -17.38 -0.82
C PRO A 359 -9.17 -16.76 0.49
N ILE A 360 -7.85 -16.77 0.71
CA ILE A 360 -7.26 -16.21 1.94
C ILE A 360 -7.50 -14.70 2.01
N ARG A 361 -7.38 -14.02 0.87
CA ARG A 361 -7.64 -12.58 0.73
C ARG A 361 -9.03 -12.17 1.16
N ASP A 362 -10.06 -12.95 0.79
CA ASP A 362 -11.45 -12.67 1.15
C ASP A 362 -11.67 -12.80 2.66
N LEU A 363 -11.07 -13.82 3.27
CA LEU A 363 -11.10 -13.99 4.72
C LEU A 363 -10.38 -12.85 5.44
N ASN A 364 -9.20 -12.46 4.97
CA ASN A 364 -8.42 -11.34 5.52
C ASN A 364 -9.21 -10.03 5.45
N ARG A 365 -9.83 -9.71 4.29
CA ARG A 365 -10.69 -8.52 4.13
C ARG A 365 -11.88 -8.55 5.10
N ALA A 366 -12.59 -9.67 5.15
CA ALA A 366 -13.82 -9.82 5.93
C ALA A 366 -13.58 -9.76 7.44
N MET A 367 -12.50 -10.36 7.91
CA MET A 367 -12.18 -10.47 9.34
C MET A 367 -11.16 -9.45 9.84
N ASP A 368 -10.58 -8.65 8.92
CA ASP A 368 -9.43 -7.76 9.19
C ASP A 368 -8.24 -8.56 9.77
N TRP A 369 -7.93 -9.69 9.13
CA TRP A 369 -6.81 -10.57 9.47
C TRP A 369 -5.65 -10.40 8.48
N ASP A 370 -4.48 -10.88 8.86
CA ASP A 370 -3.23 -10.80 8.10
C ASP A 370 -2.62 -12.20 7.92
N LEU A 371 -3.40 -13.14 7.37
CA LEU A 371 -2.90 -14.47 7.01
C LEU A 371 -2.10 -14.42 5.71
N PRO A 372 -1.00 -15.18 5.59
CA PRO A 372 -0.19 -15.18 4.38
C PRO A 372 -0.95 -15.81 3.20
N ASP A 373 -0.90 -15.15 2.05
CA ASP A 373 -1.57 -15.54 0.80
C ASP A 373 -0.62 -15.76 -0.39
N GLU A 374 0.69 -15.63 -0.19
CA GLU A 374 1.72 -15.81 -1.22
C GLU A 374 1.88 -17.28 -1.65
N GLU A 375 1.81 -18.21 -0.71
CA GLU A 375 2.13 -19.63 -0.93
C GLU A 375 0.89 -20.48 -1.20
N ALA A 376 -0.29 -19.93 -0.92
CA ALA A 376 -1.56 -20.60 -1.11
C ALA A 376 -2.69 -19.60 -1.37
N THR A 377 -3.54 -19.90 -2.37
CA THR A 377 -4.67 -19.03 -2.73
C THR A 377 -5.88 -19.21 -1.81
N THR A 378 -6.05 -20.40 -1.20
CA THR A 378 -7.25 -20.76 -0.40
C THR A 378 -6.89 -21.17 1.01
N ILE A 379 -7.85 -21.06 1.93
CA ILE A 379 -7.65 -21.44 3.34
C ILE A 379 -7.30 -22.92 3.51
N ALA A 380 -7.91 -23.82 2.75
CA ALA A 380 -7.50 -25.22 2.76
C ALA A 380 -6.07 -25.39 2.22
N GLY A 381 -5.72 -24.62 1.18
CA GLY A 381 -4.36 -24.58 0.63
C GLY A 381 -3.33 -24.18 1.68
N LEU A 382 -3.60 -23.12 2.47
CA LEU A 382 -2.73 -22.65 3.54
C LEU A 382 -2.48 -23.73 4.59
N VAL A 383 -3.56 -24.35 5.09
CA VAL A 383 -3.44 -25.39 6.12
C VAL A 383 -2.68 -26.61 5.60
N ILE A 384 -2.88 -27.00 4.34
CA ILE A 384 -2.15 -28.11 3.72
C ILE A 384 -0.67 -27.76 3.52
N HIS A 385 -0.37 -26.53 3.09
CA HIS A 385 0.98 -26.03 2.90
C HIS A 385 1.76 -26.07 4.22
N GLU A 386 1.19 -25.49 5.28
CA GLU A 386 1.80 -25.45 6.61
C GLU A 386 1.90 -26.84 7.26
N ALA A 387 0.84 -27.64 7.17
CA ALA A 387 0.84 -29.00 7.72
C ALA A 387 1.74 -29.97 6.92
N ARG A 388 2.16 -29.60 5.70
CA ARG A 388 2.90 -30.43 4.73
C ARG A 388 2.24 -31.79 4.45
N THR A 389 0.94 -31.89 4.73
CA THR A 389 0.14 -33.10 4.57
C THR A 389 -1.33 -32.70 4.42
N ILE A 390 -2.16 -33.61 3.92
CA ILE A 390 -3.61 -33.39 3.89
C ILE A 390 -4.18 -33.81 5.24
N PRO A 391 -4.60 -32.87 6.10
CA PRO A 391 -5.01 -33.19 7.46
C PRO A 391 -6.32 -33.99 7.50
N GLU A 392 -6.53 -34.71 8.59
CA GLU A 392 -7.75 -35.46 8.88
C GLU A 392 -8.77 -34.62 9.67
N ALA A 393 -10.05 -34.99 9.60
CA ALA A 393 -11.09 -34.32 10.39
C ALA A 393 -10.82 -34.48 11.90
N GLY A 394 -10.95 -33.38 12.65
CA GLY A 394 -10.64 -33.27 14.07
C GLY A 394 -9.19 -32.91 14.38
N GLN A 395 -8.29 -32.85 13.40
CA GLN A 395 -6.93 -32.34 13.61
C GLN A 395 -6.93 -30.82 13.71
N ALA A 396 -6.09 -30.29 14.59
CA ALA A 396 -5.91 -28.86 14.77
C ALA A 396 -4.43 -28.48 14.64
N PHE A 397 -4.18 -27.32 14.04
CA PHE A 397 -2.87 -26.74 13.83
C PHE A 397 -2.87 -25.31 14.35
N THR A 398 -1.70 -24.80 14.70
CA THR A 398 -1.55 -23.46 15.24
C THR A 398 -0.36 -22.78 14.60
N PHE A 399 -0.63 -21.72 13.85
CA PHE A 399 0.35 -20.93 13.13
C PHE A 399 -0.25 -19.56 12.82
N HIS A 400 0.60 -18.56 12.53
CA HIS A 400 0.19 -17.19 12.18
C HIS A 400 -0.75 -16.51 13.19
N GLY A 401 -0.72 -16.90 14.47
CA GLY A 401 -1.60 -16.33 15.49
C GLY A 401 -3.01 -16.94 15.56
N PHE A 402 -3.29 -17.99 14.79
CA PHE A 402 -4.61 -18.64 14.74
C PHE A 402 -4.50 -20.15 14.99
N LYS A 403 -5.58 -20.72 15.54
CA LYS A 403 -5.83 -22.16 15.60
C LYS A 403 -6.76 -22.57 14.48
N PHE A 404 -6.30 -23.46 13.61
CA PHE A 404 -7.06 -24.04 12.50
C PHE A 404 -7.46 -25.46 12.84
N GLU A 405 -8.76 -25.75 12.90
CA GLU A 405 -9.30 -27.08 13.17
C GLU A 405 -10.08 -27.60 11.97
N VAL A 406 -9.76 -28.80 11.49
CA VAL A 406 -10.44 -29.42 10.36
C VAL A 406 -11.78 -29.98 10.79
N VAL A 407 -12.87 -29.29 10.45
CA VAL A 407 -14.22 -29.71 10.80
C VAL A 407 -14.70 -30.83 9.88
N ARG A 408 -14.44 -30.70 8.57
CA ARG A 408 -14.92 -31.68 7.58
C ARG A 408 -13.96 -31.85 6.42
N LYS A 409 -13.71 -33.11 6.05
CA LYS A 409 -12.94 -33.55 4.88
C LYS A 409 -13.80 -34.43 3.99
N SER A 410 -13.65 -34.28 2.67
CA SER A 410 -14.25 -35.16 1.66
C SER A 410 -13.15 -35.69 0.74
N ARG A 411 -12.83 -36.98 0.87
CA ARG A 411 -11.65 -37.61 0.20
C ARG A 411 -10.38 -36.81 0.51
N ASN A 412 -9.69 -36.30 -0.51
CA ASN A 412 -8.45 -35.53 -0.35
C ASN A 412 -8.69 -34.01 -0.29
N ARG A 413 -9.95 -33.57 -0.13
CA ARG A 413 -10.30 -32.15 -0.06
C ARG A 413 -10.79 -31.77 1.33
N VAL A 414 -10.09 -30.83 1.97
CA VAL A 414 -10.59 -30.18 3.18
C VAL A 414 -11.74 -29.26 2.78
N THR A 415 -12.93 -29.54 3.29
CA THR A 415 -14.16 -28.85 2.88
C THR A 415 -14.59 -27.77 3.86
N SER A 416 -14.28 -27.91 5.15
CA SER A 416 -14.65 -26.93 6.17
C SER A 416 -13.62 -26.91 7.29
N LEU A 417 -13.26 -25.70 7.71
CA LEU A 417 -12.26 -25.39 8.74
C LEU A 417 -12.89 -24.46 9.77
N ARG A 418 -12.53 -24.64 11.05
CA ARG A 418 -12.81 -23.68 12.12
C ARG A 418 -11.51 -22.95 12.43
N ILE A 419 -11.55 -21.63 12.39
CA ILE A 419 -10.40 -20.77 12.66
C ILE A 419 -10.69 -19.97 13.92
N THR A 420 -9.78 -20.00 14.89
CA THR A 420 -9.91 -19.28 16.17
C THR A 420 -8.67 -18.43 16.40
N PRO A 421 -8.78 -17.11 16.56
CA PRO A 421 -7.65 -16.27 16.95
C PRO A 421 -7.10 -16.69 18.32
N LEU A 422 -5.78 -16.79 18.47
CA LEU A 422 -5.17 -17.28 19.72
C LEU A 422 -5.36 -16.33 20.90
N GLU A 423 -5.52 -15.02 20.65
CA GLU A 423 -5.88 -14.05 21.69
C GLU A 423 -7.24 -14.36 22.34
N LEU A 424 -8.20 -14.89 21.57
CA LEU A 424 -9.51 -15.31 22.07
C LEU A 424 -9.48 -16.70 22.74
N ALA A 425 -8.61 -17.60 22.27
CA ALA A 425 -8.48 -18.95 22.83
C ALA A 425 -7.96 -18.94 24.29
N LEU A 426 -7.15 -17.93 24.66
CA LEU A 426 -6.65 -17.73 26.02
C LEU A 426 -7.72 -17.17 26.98
N ALA A 427 -8.69 -16.39 26.48
CA ALA A 427 -9.79 -15.85 27.29
C ALA A 427 -10.88 -16.89 27.61
N ALA A 428 -11.05 -17.91 26.77
CA ALA A 428 -12.03 -18.98 26.98
C ALA A 428 -11.53 -20.12 27.90
N THR A 429 -10.25 -20.11 28.28
CA THR A 429 -9.62 -21.10 29.17
C THR A 429 -9.24 -20.54 30.55
N GLY A 430 -9.66 -19.30 30.87
CA GLY A 430 -9.43 -18.61 32.15
C GLY A 430 -10.60 -18.71 33.12
#